data_AF-A0A1V1PIV9-F1
#
_entry.id   AF-A0A1V1PIV9-F1
#
_cell.length_a   1.000
_cell.length_b   1.000
_cell.length_c   1.000
_cell.angle_alpha   90.00
_cell.angle_beta   90.00
_cell.angle_gamma   90.00
#
_symmetry.space_group_name_H-M   'P 1'
#
loop_
_entity.id
_entity.type
_entity.pdbx_description
1 polymer ?
#
loop_
_entity_poly.entity_id
_entity_poly.type
_entity_poly.pdbx_seq_one_letter_code
_entity_poly.pdbx_strand_id
1 'polypeptide(L)'
;MQSTNAQGILIRRIDYGDSDLILTFITQKYGKISLMAKSAKKSVRRFGGILELFYFLELIIRPGKGSKPSILENASLIRPFEKIRTNVVHTAYASYWAELIHLFIEEKNAQDDIFQLFFLYWTNLIIPQLPPMYFILYFKYAF
;
A
#
# COMPACT_ATOMS: atom_id res chain seq x y z
N MET A 1 2.78 12.65 -20.72
CA MET A 1 2.17 11.36 -20.32
C MET A 1 0.94 11.69 -19.52
N GLN A 2 -0.19 11.06 -19.84
CA GLN A 2 -1.45 11.30 -19.14
C GLN A 2 -1.40 10.68 -17.74
N SER A 3 -2.06 11.34 -16.78
CA SER A 3 -2.24 10.80 -15.44
C SER A 3 -3.14 9.57 -15.49
N THR A 4 -2.89 8.61 -14.61
CA THR A 4 -3.61 7.34 -14.56
C THR A 4 -4.16 7.12 -13.15
N ASN A 5 -5.36 6.54 -13.08
CA ASN A 5 -6.02 6.26 -11.81
C ASN A 5 -5.75 4.83 -11.33
N ALA A 6 -5.56 4.67 -10.03
CA ALA A 6 -5.45 3.38 -9.38
C ALA A 6 -6.18 3.38 -8.03
N GLN A 7 -6.51 2.20 -7.54
CA GLN A 7 -6.91 2.01 -6.15
C GLN A 7 -5.88 1.09 -5.49
N GLY A 8 -5.48 1.43 -4.27
CA GLY A 8 -4.47 0.65 -3.58
C GLY A 8 -4.41 0.91 -2.08
N ILE A 9 -3.86 -0.07 -1.37
CA ILE A 9 -3.63 0.01 0.07
C ILE A 9 -2.19 0.43 0.31
N LEU A 10 -2.00 1.45 1.14
CA LEU A 10 -0.68 1.93 1.53
C LEU A 10 -0.03 0.95 2.50
N ILE A 11 1.01 0.26 2.06
CA ILE A 11 1.71 -0.76 2.85
C ILE A 11 3.06 -0.29 3.41
N ARG A 12 3.63 0.77 2.82
CA ARG A 12 4.92 1.34 3.27
C ARG A 12 4.96 2.84 3.08
N ARG A 13 5.47 3.55 4.09
CA ARG A 13 5.63 5.01 4.11
C ARG A 13 7.03 5.34 4.58
N ILE A 14 7.81 5.99 3.72
CA ILE A 14 9.18 6.43 4.01
C ILE A 14 9.25 7.94 3.87
N ASP A 15 9.82 8.58 4.88
CA ASP A 15 10.15 9.99 4.83
C ASP A 15 11.33 10.24 3.87
N TYR A 16 11.15 11.16 2.92
CA TYR A 16 12.21 11.54 1.97
C TYR A 16 12.48 13.04 2.08
N GLY A 17 13.58 13.38 2.76
CA GLY A 17 13.88 14.76 3.14
C GLY A 17 12.79 15.39 4.01
N ASP A 18 12.73 16.72 3.96
CA ASP A 18 11.92 17.50 4.90
C ASP A 18 10.43 17.52 4.57
N SER A 19 10.06 17.38 3.29
CA SER A 19 8.68 17.60 2.85
C SER A 19 8.07 16.43 2.08
N ASP A 20 8.87 15.50 1.58
CA ASP A 20 8.41 14.51 0.61
C ASP A 20 8.25 13.13 1.28
N LEU A 21 7.47 12.28 0.63
CA LEU A 21 7.27 10.89 1.04
C LEU A 21 7.54 9.97 -0.15
N ILE A 22 8.09 8.79 0.13
CA ILE A 22 8.08 7.64 -0.76
C ILE A 22 7.06 6.66 -0.20
N LEU A 23 6.08 6.28 -1.02
CA LEU A 23 4.93 5.48 -0.62
C LEU A 23 4.86 4.23 -1.48
N THR A 24 4.70 3.06 -0.86
CA THR A 24 4.48 1.80 -1.59
C THR A 24 3.06 1.34 -1.39
N PHE A 25 2.38 1.09 -2.50
CA PHE A 25 1.01 0.61 -2.55
C PHE A 25 0.96 -0.78 -3.17
N ILE A 26 0.06 -1.61 -2.65
CA ILE A 26 -0.47 -2.75 -3.41
C ILE A 26 -1.74 -2.28 -4.07
N THR A 27 -1.76 -2.32 -5.40
CA THR A 27 -2.88 -1.82 -6.21
C THR A 27 -3.55 -2.96 -6.94
N GLN A 28 -4.85 -2.81 -7.16
CA GLN A 28 -5.64 -3.81 -7.88
C GLN A 28 -5.18 -3.97 -9.33
N LYS A 29 -4.88 -2.86 -10.02
CA LYS A 29 -4.56 -2.87 -11.47
C LYS A 29 -3.08 -2.98 -11.81
N TYR A 30 -2.19 -2.51 -10.94
CA TYR A 30 -0.76 -2.35 -11.27
C TYR A 30 0.15 -3.14 -10.34
N GLY A 31 -0.41 -3.99 -9.47
CA GLY A 31 0.37 -4.74 -8.48
C GLY A 31 1.05 -3.82 -7.47
N LYS A 32 2.24 -4.23 -7.02
CA LYS A 32 3.08 -3.43 -6.12
C LYS A 32 3.73 -2.28 -6.87
N ILE A 33 3.48 -1.04 -6.43
CA ILE A 33 4.07 0.17 -7.01
C ILE A 33 4.60 1.11 -5.92
N SER A 34 5.72 1.77 -6.22
CA SER A 34 6.30 2.82 -5.38
C SER A 34 6.14 4.19 -6.04
N LEU A 35 5.65 5.17 -5.27
CA LEU A 35 5.31 6.52 -5.74
C LEU A 35 6.00 7.57 -4.87
N MET A 36 6.52 8.62 -5.50
CA MET A 36 7.01 9.80 -4.79
C MET A 36 5.87 10.81 -4.64
N ALA A 37 5.57 11.19 -3.40
CA ALA A 37 4.60 12.23 -3.07
C ALA A 37 5.35 13.51 -2.66
N LYS A 38 5.50 14.42 -3.63
CA LYS A 38 6.24 15.67 -3.43
C LYS A 38 5.52 16.64 -2.51
N SER A 39 6.24 17.24 -1.58
CA SER A 39 5.77 18.16 -0.55
C SER A 39 4.57 17.63 0.24
N ALA A 40 4.46 16.31 0.37
CA ALA A 40 3.29 15.65 0.92
C ALA A 40 3.07 15.98 2.39
N LYS A 41 4.13 16.07 3.19
CA LYS A 41 4.07 16.37 4.64
C LYS A 41 3.44 17.73 4.94
N LYS A 42 3.51 18.68 4.01
CA LYS A 42 2.95 20.04 4.14
C LYS A 42 1.67 20.24 3.32
N SER A 43 1.21 19.23 2.57
CA SER A 43 0.11 19.41 1.63
C SER A 43 -1.25 19.17 2.28
N VAL A 44 -1.97 20.26 2.55
CA VAL A 44 -3.34 20.18 3.08
C VAL A 44 -4.33 19.79 1.97
N ARG A 45 -4.26 20.44 0.80
CA ARG A 45 -5.24 20.26 -0.28
C ARG A 45 -5.20 18.89 -0.95
N ARG A 46 -4.01 18.32 -1.20
CA ARG A 46 -3.86 17.07 -1.96
C ARG A 46 -3.93 15.81 -1.11
N PHE A 47 -3.50 15.92 0.15
CA PHE A 47 -3.29 14.75 0.99
C PHE A 47 -3.94 14.88 2.36
N GLY A 48 -4.04 16.06 2.95
CA GLY A 48 -4.91 16.28 4.13
C GLY A 48 -4.71 15.29 5.28
N GLY A 49 -3.52 14.70 5.44
CA GLY A 49 -3.24 13.66 6.44
C GLY A 49 -3.74 12.25 6.11
N ILE A 50 -4.17 11.94 4.89
CA ILE A 50 -4.70 10.62 4.51
C ILE A 50 -3.63 9.62 4.02
N LEU A 51 -2.37 10.05 3.89
CA LEU A 51 -1.25 9.19 3.45
C LEU A 51 -0.69 8.38 4.63
N GLU A 52 -1.58 7.59 5.21
CA GLU A 52 -1.37 6.82 6.42
C GLU A 52 -1.32 5.33 6.12
N LEU A 53 -0.46 4.59 6.83
CA LEU A 53 -0.35 3.15 6.66
C LEU A 53 -1.72 2.48 6.79
N PHE A 54 -1.92 1.46 5.95
CA PHE A 54 -3.11 0.62 5.85
C PHE A 54 -4.32 1.26 5.19
N TYR A 55 -4.30 2.55 4.87
CA TYR A 55 -5.44 3.19 4.23
C TYR A 55 -5.60 2.70 2.79
N PHE A 56 -6.84 2.39 2.42
CA PHE A 56 -7.25 2.15 1.04
C PHE A 56 -7.60 3.48 0.38
N LEU A 57 -6.89 3.80 -0.69
CA LEU A 57 -6.85 5.10 -1.31
C LEU A 57 -7.13 4.98 -2.81
N GLU A 58 -7.86 5.94 -3.35
CA GLU A 58 -7.87 6.22 -4.78
C GLU A 58 -6.70 7.16 -5.09
N LEU A 59 -5.97 6.88 -6.15
CA LEU A 59 -4.67 7.48 -6.48
C LEU A 59 -4.74 8.08 -7.88
N ILE A 60 -4.26 9.32 -8.02
CA ILE A 60 -3.96 9.93 -9.31
C ILE A 60 -2.45 9.93 -9.49
N ILE A 61 -1.98 9.16 -10.46
CA ILE A 61 -0.57 8.85 -10.66
C ILE A 61 -0.08 9.47 -11.96
N ARG A 62 1.02 10.22 -11.90
CA ARG A 62 1.78 10.62 -13.08
C ARG A 62 2.91 9.62 -13.31
N PRO A 63 2.87 8.82 -14.38
CA PRO A 63 3.93 7.85 -14.66
C PRO A 63 5.29 8.53 -14.82
N GLY A 64 6.31 7.92 -14.23
CA GLY A 64 7.70 8.28 -14.46
C GLY A 64 8.15 8.00 -15.90
N LYS A 65 9.21 8.67 -16.36
CA LYS A 65 9.84 8.42 -17.67
C LYS A 65 11.30 8.05 -17.46
N GLY A 66 11.73 6.93 -18.06
CA GLY A 66 13.09 6.42 -17.88
C GLY A 66 13.35 6.07 -16.41
N SER A 67 14.43 6.63 -15.85
CA SER A 67 14.81 6.44 -14.44
C SER A 67 14.05 7.34 -13.45
N LYS A 68 13.19 8.26 -13.93
CA LYS A 68 12.44 9.14 -13.03
C LYS A 68 11.33 8.36 -12.30
N PRO A 69 11.14 8.57 -10.99
CA PRO A 69 10.07 7.92 -10.24
C PRO A 69 8.70 8.41 -10.71
N SER A 70 7.70 7.55 -10.60
CA SER A 70 6.29 7.94 -10.73
C SER A 70 5.88 8.84 -9.56
N ILE A 71 5.04 9.82 -9.84
CA ILE A 71 4.63 10.84 -8.88
C ILE A 71 3.17 10.60 -8.48
N LEU A 72 2.89 10.63 -7.18
CA LEU A 72 1.53 10.72 -6.66
C LEU A 72 1.08 12.18 -6.77
N GLU A 73 0.16 12.47 -7.70
CA GLU A 73 -0.37 13.82 -7.90
C GLU A 73 -1.44 14.17 -6.87
N ASN A 74 -2.32 13.22 -6.56
CA ASN A 74 -3.44 13.38 -5.66
C ASN A 74 -3.87 12.03 -5.06
N ALA A 75 -4.52 12.05 -3.92
CA ALA A 75 -5.15 10.87 -3.33
C ALA A 75 -6.47 11.23 -2.63
N SER A 76 -7.39 10.29 -2.57
CA SER A 76 -8.64 10.38 -1.81
C SER A 76 -8.85 9.11 -0.99
N LEU A 77 -9.30 9.29 0.26
CA LEU A 77 -9.57 8.19 1.18
C LEU A 77 -10.80 7.41 0.73
N ILE A 78 -10.64 6.12 0.46
CA ILE A 78 -11.76 5.19 0.27
C ILE A 78 -12.11 4.55 1.61
N ARG A 79 -11.11 4.01 2.33
CA ARG A 79 -11.33 3.33 3.61
C ARG A 79 -10.09 3.38 4.53
N PRO A 80 -10.22 3.78 5.80
CA PRO A 80 -9.09 3.85 6.73
C PRO A 80 -8.79 2.54 7.49
N PHE A 81 -9.72 1.58 7.53
CA PHE A 81 -9.64 0.35 8.34
C PHE A 81 -9.29 0.63 9.82
N GLU A 82 -10.07 1.49 10.47
CA GLU A 82 -9.79 2.04 11.81
C GLU A 82 -9.36 0.99 12.85
N LYS A 83 -10.03 -0.17 12.84
CA LYS A 83 -9.77 -1.26 13.78
C LYS A 83 -8.35 -1.82 13.74
N ILE A 84 -7.61 -1.62 12.64
CA ILE A 84 -6.20 -2.01 12.53
C ILE A 84 -5.36 -1.15 13.46
N ARG A 85 -5.60 0.17 13.47
CA ARG A 85 -4.80 1.16 14.21
C ARG A 85 -5.22 1.32 15.66
N THR A 86 -6.46 0.98 16.00
CA THR A 86 -6.96 1.09 17.38
C THR A 86 -6.60 -0.12 18.25
N ASN A 87 -5.96 -1.15 17.70
CA ASN A 87 -5.54 -2.34 18.43
C ASN A 87 -4.10 -2.73 18.07
N VAL A 88 -3.23 -2.80 19.07
CA VAL A 88 -1.80 -3.09 18.89
C VAL A 88 -1.53 -4.44 18.23
N VAL A 89 -2.33 -5.47 18.55
CA VAL A 89 -2.18 -6.81 17.97
C VAL A 89 -2.54 -6.77 16.48
N HIS A 90 -3.65 -6.12 16.12
CA HIS A 90 -4.02 -5.95 14.72
C HIS A 90 -2.97 -5.13 13.95
N THR A 91 -2.44 -4.05 14.54
CA THR A 91 -1.36 -3.26 13.94
C THR A 91 -0.10 -4.09 13.71
N ALA A 92 0.29 -4.93 14.68
CA ALA A 92 1.46 -5.78 14.57
C ALA A 92 1.31 -6.80 13.43
N TYR A 93 0.17 -7.50 13.36
CA TYR A 93 -0.11 -8.40 12.25
C TYR A 93 -0.18 -7.65 10.92
N ALA A 94 -0.86 -6.51 10.87
CA ALA A 94 -0.98 -5.71 9.65
C ALA A 94 0.40 -5.28 9.11
N SER A 95 1.29 -4.84 10.01
CA SER A 95 2.67 -4.50 9.69
C SER A 95 3.45 -5.72 9.18
N TYR A 96 3.32 -6.86 9.84
CA TYR A 96 3.98 -8.10 9.44
C TYR A 96 3.56 -8.54 8.03
N TRP A 97 2.26 -8.55 7.76
CA TRP A 97 1.70 -8.90 6.46
C TRP A 97 2.12 -7.92 5.36
N ALA A 98 2.11 -6.62 5.65
CA ALA A 98 2.57 -5.59 4.72
C ALA A 98 4.05 -5.80 4.33
N GLU A 99 4.89 -6.17 5.29
CA GLU A 99 6.31 -6.44 5.04
C GLU A 99 6.52 -7.73 4.22
N LEU A 100 5.83 -8.82 4.54
CA LEU A 100 5.90 -10.05 3.73
C LEU A 100 5.53 -9.77 2.28
N ILE A 101 4.42 -9.10 2.04
CA ILE A 101 3.97 -8.73 0.70
C ILE A 101 5.00 -7.85 0.01
N HIS A 102 5.59 -6.89 0.74
CA HIS A 102 6.64 -6.04 0.20
C HIS A 102 7.86 -6.85 -0.25
N LEU A 103 8.22 -7.92 0.44
CA LEU A 103 9.35 -8.78 0.11
C LEU A 103 9.06 -9.75 -1.03
N PHE A 104 7.88 -10.37 -1.05
CA PHE A 104 7.58 -11.48 -1.96
C PHE A 104 6.93 -11.07 -3.29
N ILE A 105 6.16 -9.98 -3.34
CA ILE A 105 5.47 -9.58 -4.58
C ILE A 105 6.42 -8.78 -5.46
N GLU A 106 6.56 -9.16 -6.73
CA GLU A 106 7.34 -8.40 -7.71
C GLU A 106 6.69 -7.05 -8.05
N GLU A 107 7.49 -6.04 -8.40
CA GLU A 107 6.93 -4.76 -8.86
C GLU A 107 6.16 -4.92 -10.17
N LYS A 108 5.06 -4.16 -10.32
CA LYS A 108 4.24 -4.09 -11.54
C LYS A 108 3.59 -5.41 -11.98
N ASN A 109 3.61 -6.44 -11.13
CA ASN A 109 2.90 -7.69 -11.35
C ASN A 109 1.57 -7.65 -10.57
N ALA A 110 0.45 -7.46 -11.28
CA ALA A 110 -0.87 -7.40 -10.66
C ALA A 110 -1.35 -8.81 -10.35
N GLN A 111 -1.52 -9.09 -9.06
CA GLN A 111 -2.02 -10.37 -8.54
C GLN A 111 -3.34 -10.10 -7.81
N ASP A 112 -4.44 -10.15 -8.55
CA ASP A 112 -5.77 -9.76 -8.04
C ASP A 112 -6.16 -10.61 -6.82
N ASP A 113 -5.85 -11.91 -6.83
CA ASP A 113 -6.12 -12.81 -5.70
C ASP A 113 -5.47 -12.34 -4.40
N ILE A 114 -4.23 -11.85 -4.47
CA ILE A 114 -3.50 -11.37 -3.30
C ILE A 114 -4.08 -10.03 -2.83
N PHE A 115 -4.41 -9.13 -3.78
CA PHE A 115 -5.06 -7.87 -3.45
C PHE A 115 -6.41 -8.12 -2.74
N GLN A 116 -7.24 -9.00 -3.29
CA GLN A 116 -8.54 -9.36 -2.71
C GLN A 116 -8.38 -10.00 -1.33
N LEU A 117 -7.45 -10.94 -1.16
CA LEU A 117 -7.17 -11.57 0.12
C LEU A 117 -6.75 -10.56 1.18
N PHE A 118 -5.86 -9.63 0.81
CA PHE A 118 -5.38 -8.59 1.71
C PHE A 118 -6.51 -7.62 2.08
N PHE A 119 -7.33 -7.20 1.11
CA PHE A 119 -8.49 -6.35 1.35
C PHE A 119 -9.52 -7.03 2.27
N LEU A 120 -9.77 -8.32 2.07
CA LEU A 120 -10.67 -9.12 2.89
C LEU A 120 -10.15 -9.24 4.33
N TYR A 121 -8.86 -9.54 4.50
CA TYR A 121 -8.24 -9.66 5.81
C TYR A 121 -8.22 -8.31 6.55
N TRP A 122 -7.90 -7.19 5.89
CA TRP A 122 -7.98 -5.85 6.48
C TRP A 122 -9.41 -5.45 6.86
N THR A 123 -10.40 -5.87 6.07
CA THR A 123 -11.82 -5.58 6.33
C THR A 123 -12.35 -6.35 7.53
N ASN A 124 -12.04 -7.64 7.62
CA ASN A 124 -12.63 -8.54 8.61
C ASN A 124 -11.74 -8.78 9.83
N LEU A 125 -10.47 -8.33 9.78
CA LEU A 125 -9.45 -8.62 10.80
C LEU A 125 -9.41 -10.10 11.18
N ILE A 126 -9.55 -10.98 10.18
CA ILE A 126 -9.53 -12.43 10.40
C ILE A 126 -8.10 -12.79 10.73
N ILE A 127 -7.63 -12.58 11.97
CA ILE A 127 -6.32 -13.04 12.42
C ILE A 127 -6.29 -14.51 12.06
N PRO A 128 -5.52 -14.92 11.03
CA PRO A 128 -5.55 -16.31 10.68
C PRO A 128 -4.96 -17.02 11.88
N GLN A 129 -5.69 -18.01 12.41
CA GLN A 129 -5.15 -18.93 13.41
C GLN A 129 -3.94 -19.71 12.84
N LEU A 130 -3.72 -19.59 11.53
CA LEU A 130 -2.56 -20.12 10.83
C LEU A 130 -1.31 -19.33 11.25
N PRO A 131 -0.30 -20.03 11.79
CA PRO A 131 1.01 -19.45 12.02
C PRO A 131 1.50 -18.74 10.74
N PRO A 132 2.10 -17.55 10.86
CA PRO A 132 2.68 -16.81 9.75
C PRO A 132 3.52 -17.65 8.76
N MET A 133 4.11 -18.74 9.26
CA MET A 133 4.92 -19.71 8.51
C MET A 133 4.19 -20.41 7.35
N TYR A 134 2.89 -20.72 7.45
CA TYR A 134 2.16 -21.39 6.36
C TYR A 134 2.01 -20.53 5.12
N PHE A 135 2.03 -19.22 5.30
CA PHE A 135 1.96 -18.28 4.18
C PHE A 135 3.31 -18.10 3.51
N ILE A 136 4.40 -18.13 4.29
CA ILE A 136 5.76 -18.22 3.73
C ILE A 136 5.87 -19.48 2.85
N LEU A 137 5.30 -20.61 3.30
CA LEU A 137 5.25 -21.83 2.51
C LEU A 137 4.39 -21.64 1.25
N TYR A 138 3.17 -21.09 1.37
CA TYR A 138 2.33 -20.81 0.21
C TYR A 138 3.06 -19.93 -0.81
N PHE A 139 3.69 -18.82 -0.39
CA PHE A 139 4.42 -17.94 -1.30
C PHE A 139 5.69 -18.56 -1.87
N LYS A 140 6.38 -19.41 -1.11
CA LYS A 140 7.58 -20.13 -1.56
C LYS A 140 7.26 -21.27 -2.56
N TYR A 141 6.04 -21.81 -2.54
CA TYR A 141 5.64 -22.92 -3.39
C TYR A 141 4.63 -22.53 -4.49
N ALA A 142 3.96 -21.39 -4.37
CA ALA A 142 3.02 -20.87 -5.37
C ALA A 142 3.69 -19.86 -6.34
N PHE A 143 4.86 -19.33 -5.99
CA PHE A 143 5.70 -18.45 -6.80
C PHE A 143 7.17 -18.91 -6.69
#